data_AF-A0A656JYW4-F1
#
_entry.id   AF-A0A656JYW4-F1
#
_cell.length_a   1.000
_cell.length_b   1.000
_cell.length_c   1.000
_cell.angle_alpha   90.00
_cell.angle_beta   90.00
_cell.angle_gamma   90.00
#
_symmetry.space_group_name_H-M   'P 1'
#
loop_
_entity.id
_entity.type
_entity.pdbx_description
1 polymer ?
#
loop_
_entity_poly.entity_id
_entity_poly.type
_entity_poly.pdbx_seq_one_letter_code
_entity_poly.pdbx_strand_id
1 'polypeptide(L)' 'GREWRTPPLWGLGLTGTVSGHTQLLHDGRARNVLEAILWHGGEAQAAQRKVLAFDAEQREALLAFLNSL' A
#
# COMPACT_ATOMS: atom_id res chain seq x y z
N GLY A 1 6.33 -1.80 23.58
CA GLY A 1 5.85 -2.73 22.54
C GLY A 1 5.80 -1.97 21.24
N ARG A 2 6.44 -2.47 20.18
CA ARG A 2 6.59 -1.79 18.88
C ARG A 2 5.97 -2.64 17.78
N GLU A 3 4.81 -3.20 18.09
CA GLU A 3 4.05 -4.03 17.16
C GLU A 3 3.05 -3.13 16.46
N TRP A 4 3.29 -2.93 15.16
CA TRP A 4 2.37 -2.19 14.31
C TRP A 4 1.51 -3.20 13.59
N ARG A 5 0.22 -3.19 13.88
CA ARG A 5 -0.72 -4.10 13.21
C ARG A 5 -0.98 -3.61 11.79
N THR A 6 -1.00 -4.55 10.85
CA THR A 6 -1.46 -4.29 9.48
C THR A 6 -2.91 -3.82 9.51
N PRO A 7 -3.20 -2.58 9.10
CA PRO A 7 -4.58 -2.10 9.04
C PRO A 7 -5.34 -2.81 7.91
N PRO A 8 -6.68 -2.91 8.01
CA PRO A 8 -7.49 -3.37 6.88
C PRO A 8 -7.35 -2.42 5.70
N LEU A 9 -7.48 -2.94 4.48
CA LEU A 9 -7.38 -2.16 3.24
C LEU A 9 -8.73 -1.59 2.77
N TRP A 10 -9.82 -1.85 3.48
CA TRP A 10 -11.14 -1.30 3.13
C TRP A 10 -11.13 0.22 3.24
N GLY A 11 -11.61 0.89 2.18
CA GLY A 11 -11.59 2.35 2.05
C GLY A 11 -10.25 2.93 1.62
N LEU A 12 -9.27 2.10 1.22
CA LEU A 12 -8.00 2.58 0.69
C LEU A 12 -8.20 3.45 -0.56
N GLY A 13 -9.11 3.06 -1.46
CA GLY A 13 -9.46 3.84 -2.65
C GLY A 13 -10.13 5.17 -2.33
N LEU A 14 -10.76 5.29 -1.16
CA LEU A 14 -11.45 6.50 -0.70
C LEU A 14 -10.57 7.43 0.15
N THR A 15 -9.34 7.01 0.50
CA THR A 15 -8.47 7.77 1.43
C THR A 15 -8.21 9.20 0.93
N GLY A 16 -7.91 9.36 -0.36
CA GLY A 16 -7.71 10.69 -0.95
C GLY A 16 -8.97 11.57 -0.91
N THR A 17 -10.14 10.97 -1.15
CA THR A 17 -11.43 11.68 -1.16
C THR A 17 -11.85 12.12 0.23
N VAL A 18 -11.65 11.26 1.25
CA VAL A 18 -12.14 11.50 2.61
C VAL A 18 -11.14 12.34 3.42
N SER A 19 -9.84 12.09 3.27
CA SER A 19 -8.79 12.75 4.06
C SER A 19 -8.19 13.97 3.37
N GLY A 20 -8.42 14.17 2.07
CA GLY A 20 -7.78 15.24 1.29
C GLY A 20 -6.29 15.00 1.01
N HIS A 21 -5.76 13.82 1.37
CA HIS A 21 -4.39 13.39 1.12
C HIS A 21 -4.31 11.86 1.03
N THR A 22 -3.23 11.36 0.45
CA THR A 22 -2.87 9.94 0.47
C THR A 22 -1.56 9.80 1.23
N GLN A 23 -1.64 9.67 2.56
CA GLN A 23 -0.49 9.41 3.41
C GLN A 23 -0.69 8.03 4.04
N LEU A 24 0.24 7.14 3.75
CA LEU A 24 0.19 5.72 4.11
C LEU A 24 1.40 5.37 4.96
N LEU A 25 1.36 4.17 5.54
CA LEU A 25 2.23 3.72 6.63
C LEU A 25 1.97 4.50 7.93
N HIS A 26 2.44 3.93 9.03
CA HIS A 26 2.17 4.45 10.37
C HIS A 26 2.79 5.83 10.65
N ASP A 27 3.84 6.17 9.92
CA ASP A 27 4.53 7.47 9.95
C ASP A 27 4.10 8.39 8.80
N GLY A 28 3.13 7.98 7.98
CA GLY A 28 2.57 8.79 6.88
C GLY A 28 3.54 9.05 5.72
N ARG A 29 4.71 8.39 5.69
CA ARG A 29 5.77 8.72 4.73
C ARG A 29 5.42 8.36 3.29
N ALA A 30 4.59 7.35 3.07
CA ALA A 30 4.23 6.88 1.73
C ALA A 30 3.08 7.71 1.14
N ARG A 31 3.27 8.24 -0.06
CA ARG A 31 2.31 9.11 -0.73
C ARG A 31 1.35 8.36 -1.65
N ASN A 32 1.62 7.08 -1.89
CA ASN A 32 0.81 6.19 -2.69
C ASN A 32 1.01 4.74 -2.25
N VAL A 33 0.13 3.87 -2.75
CA VAL A 33 0.07 2.46 -2.37
C VAL A 33 1.35 1.71 -2.77
N LEU A 34 1.95 2.05 -3.91
CA LEU A 34 3.18 1.41 -4.36
C LEU A 34 4.36 1.76 -3.43
N GLU A 35 4.54 3.02 -3.04
CA GLU A 35 5.52 3.44 -2.03
C GLU A 35 5.27 2.70 -0.70
N ALA A 36 4.01 2.59 -0.27
CA ALA A 36 3.67 1.89 0.96
C ALA A 36 4.08 0.41 0.90
N ILE A 37 3.81 -0.29 -0.21
CA ILE A 37 4.23 -1.68 -0.44
C ILE A 37 5.76 -1.78 -0.44
N LEU A 38 6.44 -0.90 -1.18
CA LEU A 38 7.90 -0.95 -1.34
C LEU A 38 8.67 -0.57 -0.07
N TRP A 39 8.05 0.13 0.88
CA TRP A 39 8.69 0.48 2.16
C TRP A 39 8.18 -0.33 3.34
N HIS A 40 7.29 -1.31 3.11
CA HIS A 40 6.85 -2.25 4.13
C HIS A 40 7.86 -3.41 4.23
N GLY A 41 8.47 -3.55 5.41
CA GLY A 41 9.40 -4.65 5.71
C GLY A 41 8.77 -5.70 6.63
N GLY A 42 9.61 -6.52 7.27
CA GLY A 42 9.17 -7.52 8.23
C GLY A 42 8.30 -8.59 7.58
N GLU A 43 7.08 -8.77 8.08
CA GLU A 43 6.14 -9.79 7.58
C GLU A 43 5.74 -9.56 6.11
N ALA A 44 5.73 -8.30 5.64
CA ALA A 44 5.35 -7.98 4.26
C ALA A 44 6.49 -8.17 3.23
N GLN A 45 7.70 -8.56 3.65
CA GLN A 45 8.86 -8.68 2.76
C GLN A 45 8.59 -9.62 1.56
N ALA A 46 7.80 -10.68 1.77
CA ALA A 46 7.42 -11.60 0.69
C ALA A 46 6.51 -10.94 -0.35
N ALA A 47 5.54 -10.12 0.08
CA ALA A 47 4.67 -9.36 -0.81
C ALA A 47 5.44 -8.27 -1.56
N GLN A 48 6.32 -7.55 -0.86
CA GLN A 48 7.22 -6.55 -1.46
C GLN A 48 8.05 -7.16 -2.61
N ARG A 49 8.68 -8.32 -2.37
CA ARG A 49 9.47 -9.02 -3.41
C ARG A 49 8.63 -9.44 -4.61
N LYS A 50 7.39 -9.89 -4.39
CA LYS A 50 6.47 -10.24 -5.50
C LYS A 50 6.17 -9.02 -6.36
N VAL A 51 5.83 -7.89 -5.75
CA VAL A 51 5.52 -6.65 -6.48
C VAL A 51 6.76 -6.08 -7.18
N LEU A 52 7.96 -6.25 -6.62
CA LEU A 52 9.21 -5.91 -7.31
C LEU A 52 9.43 -6.72 -8.59
N ALA A 53 8.98 -7.97 -8.62
CA ALA A 53 9.07 -8.85 -9.79
C ALA A 53 7.95 -8.63 -10.82
N PHE A 54 6.96 -7.78 -10.52
CA PHE A 54 5.87 -7.51 -11.45
C PHE A 54 6.32 -6.69 -12.65
N ASP A 55 5.81 -7.07 -13.82
CA ASP A 55 5.82 -6.24 -15.01
C ASP A 55 4.84 -5.05 -14.88
N ALA A 56 4.75 -4.23 -15.93
CA ALA A 56 3.91 -3.04 -15.92
C ALA A 56 2.42 -3.39 -15.82
N GLU A 57 1.94 -4.41 -16.53
CA GLU A 57 0.52 -4.78 -16.56
C GLU A 57 0.07 -5.33 -15.21
N GLN A 58 0.90 -6.17 -14.59
CA GLN A 58 0.67 -6.70 -13.24
C GLN A 58 0.64 -5.60 -12.18
N ARG A 59 1.49 -4.57 -12.31
CA ARG A 59 1.48 -3.40 -11.41
C ARG A 59 0.20 -2.59 -11.57
N GLU A 60 -0.21 -2.30 -12.80
CA GLU A 60 -1.46 -1.57 -13.07
C GLU A 60 -2.68 -2.33 -12.57
N ALA A 61 -2.76 -3.65 -12.81
CA ALA A 61 -3.84 -4.48 -12.32
C ALA A 61 -3.92 -4.48 -10.77
N LEU A 62 -2.77 -4.56 -10.09
CA LEU A 62 -2.72 -4.46 -8.63
C LEU A 62 -3.21 -3.11 -8.13
N LEU A 63 -2.76 -2.01 -8.75
CA LEU A 63 -3.17 -0.67 -8.36
C LEU A 63 -4.67 -0.44 -8.59
N ALA A 64 -5.20 -0.90 -9.72
CA ALA A 64 -6.62 -0.83 -10.02
C ALA A 64 -7.46 -1.59 -8.98
N PHE A 65 -7.04 -2.81 -8.62
CA PHE A 65 -7.70 -3.58 -7.57
C PHE A 65 -7.67 -2.84 -6.23
N LEU A 66 -6.51 -2.35 -5.79
CA LEU A 66 -6.37 -1.65 -4.50
C LEU A 66 -7.13 -0.31 -4.45
N ASN A 67 -7.26 0.38 -5.57
CA ASN A 67 -8.06 1.61 -5.69
C ASN A 67 -9.58 1.34 -5.71
N SER A 68 -10.02 0.10 -5.93
CA SER A 68 -11.44 -0.29 -5.88
C SER A 68 -11.94 -0.67 -4.47
N LEU A 69 -11.04 -0.69 -3.47
CA LEU A 69 -11.33 -1.06 -2.07
C LEU A 69 -11.79 0.10 -1.20
#